data_AF-K9KDN2-F1
#
_entry.id   AF-K9KDN2-F1
#
_cell.length_a   1.000
_cell.length_b   1.000
_cell.length_c   1.000
_cell.angle_alpha   90.00
_cell.angle_beta   90.00
_cell.angle_gamma   90.00
#
_symmetry.space_group_name_H-M   'P 1'
#
loop_
_entity.id
_entity.type
_entity.pdbx_description
1 polymer ?
#
loop_
_entity_poly.entity_id
_entity_poly.type
_entity_poly.pdbx_seq_one_letter_code
_entity_poly.pdbx_strand_id
1 'polypeptide(L)' 'HEYCIWTDGLNALLGKDMMSELTRNDLDTLLSMEIKLRLLDLENIQIPDAPPPIPKEPSNYDFVYDCN' A
#
# COMPACT_ATOMS: atom_id res chain seq x y z
N HIS A 1 -16.96 -12.90 -16.93
CA HIS A 1 -17.19 -11.67 -16.14
C HIS A 1 -18.37 -11.82 -15.20
N GLU A 2 -19.61 -11.97 -15.70
CA GLU A 2 -20.82 -12.08 -14.86
C GLU A 2 -20.73 -13.11 -13.73
N TYR A 3 -20.21 -14.31 -14.03
CA TYR A 3 -19.99 -15.35 -13.01
C TYR A 3 -19.16 -14.83 -11.82
N CYS A 4 -18.04 -14.15 -12.09
CA CYS A 4 -17.15 -13.59 -11.06
C CYS A 4 -17.86 -12.51 -10.24
N ILE A 5 -18.54 -11.58 -10.92
CA ILE A 5 -19.29 -10.49 -10.27
C ILE A 5 -20.33 -11.06 -9.30
N TRP A 6 -21.09 -12.07 -9.73
CA TRP A 6 -22.10 -12.69 -8.86
C TRP A 6 -21.48 -13.48 -7.71
N THR A 7 -20.45 -14.29 -7.96
CA THR A 7 -19.81 -15.08 -6.89
C THR A 7 -19.16 -14.19 -5.83
N ASP A 8 -18.47 -13.13 -6.25
CA ASP A 8 -17.80 -12.21 -5.32
C ASP A 8 -18.82 -11.34 -4.60
N GLY A 9 -19.85 -10.85 -5.30
CA GLY A 9 -20.93 -10.10 -4.69
C GLY A 9 -21.67 -10.90 -3.63
N LEU A 10 -21.99 -12.17 -3.89
CA LEU A 10 -22.62 -13.06 -2.91
C LEU A 10 -21.68 -13.36 -1.73
N ASN A 11 -20.38 -13.58 -1.98
CA ASN A 11 -19.40 -13.77 -0.91
C ASN A 11 -19.31 -12.53 -0.01
N ALA A 12 -19.25 -11.33 -0.59
CA ALA A 12 -19.23 -10.08 0.14
C ALA A 12 -20.48 -9.90 1.03
N LEU A 13 -21.68 -10.21 0.50
CA LEU A 13 -22.93 -10.18 1.28
C LEU A 13 -22.95 -11.18 2.44
N LEU A 14 -22.27 -12.31 2.29
CA LEU A 14 -22.10 -13.33 3.34
C LEU A 14 -20.92 -13.02 4.29
N GLY A 15 -20.22 -11.89 4.11
CA GLY A 15 -19.04 -11.53 4.90
C GLY A 15 -17.83 -12.44 4.65
N LYS A 16 -17.74 -13.02 3.45
CA LYS A 16 -16.63 -13.88 2.99
C LYS A 16 -15.75 -13.13 2.00
N ASP A 17 -14.52 -13.60 1.87
CA ASP A 17 -13.58 -13.06 0.89
C ASP A 17 -14.06 -13.26 -0.55
N MET A 18 -13.79 -12.26 -1.38
CA MET A 18 -13.99 -12.31 -2.84
C MET A 18 -12.81 -13.06 -3.46
N MET A 19 -13.08 -14.13 -4.21
CA MET A 19 -12.08 -15.13 -4.59
C MET A 19 -11.86 -15.23 -6.10
N SER A 20 -12.59 -14.46 -6.91
CA SER A 20 -12.43 -14.56 -8.35
C SER A 20 -11.11 -13.96 -8.84
N GLU A 21 -10.67 -14.45 -10.01
CA GLU A 21 -9.54 -13.87 -10.71
C GLU A 21 -9.80 -12.42 -11.15
N LEU A 22 -11.06 -12.04 -11.36
CA LEU A 22 -11.43 -10.67 -11.68
C LEU A 22 -11.11 -9.74 -10.52
N THR A 23 -11.58 -10.05 -9.31
CA THR A 23 -11.27 -9.24 -8.12
C THR A 23 -9.77 -9.14 -7.90
N ARG A 24 -9.02 -10.23 -8.11
CA ARG A 24 -7.57 -10.23 -7.98
C ARG A 24 -6.91 -9.25 -8.95
N ASN A 25 -7.32 -9.26 -10.22
CA ASN A 25 -6.75 -8.39 -11.24
C ASN A 25 -7.16 -6.92 -11.02
N ASP A 26 -8.40 -6.67 -10.60
CA ASP A 26 -8.87 -5.33 -10.25
C ASP A 26 -8.08 -4.78 -9.05
N LEU A 27 -7.86 -5.60 -8.02
CA LEU A 27 -7.06 -5.24 -6.85
C LEU A 27 -5.62 -4.92 -7.24
N ASP A 28 -4.98 -5.77 -8.06
CA ASP A 28 -3.61 -5.55 -8.53
C ASP A 28 -3.49 -4.24 -9.33
N THR A 29 -4.47 -3.95 -10.18
CA THR A 29 -4.52 -2.70 -10.97
C THR A 29 -4.61 -1.48 -10.06
N LEU A 30 -5.55 -1.48 -9.12
CA LEU A 30 -5.78 -0.36 -8.20
C LEU A 30 -4.60 -0.16 -7.25
N LEU A 31 -4.09 -1.25 -6.66
CA LEU A 31 -2.97 -1.20 -5.74
C LEU A 31 -1.68 -0.76 -6.45
N SER A 32 -1.44 -1.24 -7.66
CA SER A 32 -0.30 -0.82 -8.47
C SER A 32 -0.31 0.68 -8.74
N MET A 33 -1.48 1.25 -9.04
CA MET A 33 -1.62 2.70 -9.24
C MET A 33 -1.35 3.47 -7.94
N GLU A 34 -1.95 3.05 -6.82
CA GLU A 34 -1.74 3.72 -5.52
C GLU A 34 -0.26 3.66 -5.11
N ILE A 35 0.39 2.50 -5.21
CA ILE A 35 1.81 2.36 -4.88
C ILE A 35 2.65 3.27 -5.77
N LYS A 36 2.40 3.30 -7.08
CA LYS A 36 3.12 4.20 -7.99
C LYS A 36 2.98 5.67 -7.60
N LEU A 37 1.80 6.11 -7.18
CA LEU A 37 1.58 7.48 -6.68
C LEU A 37 2.40 7.77 -5.42
N ARG A 38 2.51 6.81 -4.49
CA ARG A 38 3.34 6.95 -3.28
C ARG A 38 4.83 6.96 -3.58
N LEU A 39 5.25 6.30 -4.66
CA LEU A 39 6.65 6.22 -5.07
C LEU A 39 7.09 7.39 -5.96
N LEU A 40 6.21 8.35 -6.28
CA LEU A 40 6.56 9.53 -7.08
C LEU A 40 7.71 10.33 -6.45
N ASP A 41 7.70 10.52 -5.13
CA ASP A 41 8.76 11.24 -4.40
C ASP A 41 10.09 10.45 -4.34
N LEU A 42 10.06 9.16 -4.67
CA LEU A 42 11.21 8.27 -4.69
C LEU A 42 11.69 8.00 -6.13
N GLU A 43 11.22 8.75 -7.12
CA GLU A 43 11.64 8.58 -8.51
C GLU A 43 13.16 8.80 -8.63
N ASN A 44 13.85 7.83 -9.24
CA ASN A 44 15.32 7.76 -9.37
C ASN A 44 16.11 7.53 -8.06
N ILE A 45 15.45 7.24 -6.94
CA ILE A 45 16.10 6.83 -5.69
C ILE A 45 16.21 5.30 -5.68
N GLN A 46 17.40 4.78 -5.34
CA GLN A 46 17.60 3.35 -5.16
C GLN A 46 16.85 2.89 -3.91
N ILE A 47 15.87 1.99 -4.10
CA ILE A 47 15.14 1.37 -2.99
C ILE A 47 16.06 0.31 -2.38
N PRO A 48 16.37 0.38 -1.07
CA PRO A 48 17.24 -0.61 -0.44
C PRO A 48 16.52 -1.96 -0.29
N ASP A 49 17.25 -3.06 -0.50
CA ASP A 49 16.71 -4.43 -0.38
C ASP A 49 16.32 -4.78 1.07
N ALA A 50 16.97 -4.16 2.05
CA ALA A 50 16.70 -4.34 3.46
C ALA A 50 16.38 -2.98 4.11
N PRO A 51 15.49 -2.93 5.13
CA PRO A 51 15.24 -1.72 5.89
C PRO A 51 16.55 -1.16 6.48
N PRO A 52 16.86 0.14 6.31
CA PRO A 52 18.01 0.75 6.96
C PRO A 52 17.94 0.63 8.49
N PRO A 53 19.07 0.47 9.19
CA PRO A 53 19.07 0.40 10.65
C PRO A 53 18.56 1.71 11.25
N ILE A 54 17.61 1.62 12.19
CA ILE A 54 17.12 2.78 12.91
C ILE A 54 18.24 3.25 13.87
N PRO A 55 18.70 4.51 13.78
CA PRO A 55 19.73 5.02 14.67
C PRO A 55 19.20 5.14 16.11
N LYS A 56 20.10 5.17 17.10
CA LYS A 56 19.73 5.52 18.47
C LYS A 56 19.14 6.92 18.49
N GLU A 57 18.15 7.13 19.37
CA GLU A 57 17.57 8.44 19.60
C GLU A 57 18.65 9.51 19.90
N PRO A 58 18.40 10.78 19.51
CA PRO A 58 19.27 11.89 19.86
C PRO A 58 19.46 12.00 21.38
N SER A 59 20.59 12.56 21.81
CA SER A 59 20.89 12.77 23.24
C SER A 59 20.07 13.90 23.88
N ASN A 60 19.46 14.78 23.07
CA ASN A 60 18.59 15.86 23.52
C ASN A 60 17.49 16.14 22.47
N TYR A 61 16.49 16.93 22.86
CA TYR A 61 15.38 17.37 22.01
C TYR A 61 15.34 18.90 21.89
N ASP A 62 16.52 19.54 21.94
CA ASP A 62 16.65 21.00 21.85
C ASP A 62 16.63 21.44 20.38
N PHE A 63 15.44 21.43 19.77
CA PHE A 63 15.27 21.77 18.37
C PHE A 63 15.52 23.26 18.11
N VAL A 64 16.22 23.57 17.01
CA VAL A 64 16.53 24.95 16.61
C VAL A 64 15.31 25.68 16.05
N TYR A 65 14.31 24.93 15.59
CA TYR A 65 13.11 25.47 14.98
C TYR A 65 11.87 24.99 15.73
N ASP A 66 10.91 25.90 15.93
CA ASP A 66 9.58 25.56 16.40
C ASP A 66 8.78 24.86 15.28
N CYS A 67 7.89 23.94 15.65
CA CYS A 67 6.90 23.41 14.71
C CYS A 67 5.71 24.37 14.60
N ASN A 68 5.21 24.58 13.38
CA ASN A 68 3.98 25.35 13.08
C ASN A 68 2.72 24.55 13.42
#